data_AF-A0A175R421-F1
#
_entry.id   AF-A0A175R421-F1
#
_cell.length_a   1.000
_cell.length_b   1.000
_cell.length_c   1.000
_cell.angle_alpha   90.00
_cell.angle_beta   90.00
_cell.angle_gamma   90.00
#
_symmetry.space_group_name_H-M   'P 1'
#
loop_
_entity.id
_entity.type
_entity.pdbx_description
1 polymer ?
#
loop_
_entity_poly.entity_id
_entity_poly.type
_entity_poly.pdbx_seq_one_letter_code
_entity_poly.pdbx_strand_id
1 'polypeptide(L)'
;MTSEEWESLCDGCGRCCLNKLEDWDTGEIIWTHLACKLLDGESCRCSNYVDRFESVPDCVALDPATVRSIPWLPPSCGYRLVAEGRDLRWWHPLISGDPETVHLAGVSVQGQTVSEEGLEPEDYEDHLADWPGEDPGDGYAGALSGDDSKIGK
;
A
#
# COMPACT_ATOMS: atom_id res chain seq x y z
N MET A 1 5.49 8.75 -21.93
CA MET A 1 5.03 7.57 -21.19
C MET A 1 3.60 7.29 -21.60
N THR A 2 3.34 6.11 -22.11
CA THR A 2 1.98 5.63 -22.42
C THR A 2 1.25 5.26 -21.13
N SER A 3 -0.06 5.05 -21.20
CA SER A 3 -0.82 4.55 -20.04
C SER A 3 -0.32 3.18 -19.58
N GLU A 4 0.04 2.29 -20.51
CA GLU A 4 0.59 0.97 -20.20
C GLU A 4 1.93 1.06 -19.48
N GLU A 5 2.84 1.90 -19.97
CA GLU A 5 4.13 2.15 -19.29
C GLU A 5 3.92 2.72 -17.89
N TRP A 6 2.92 3.60 -17.71
CA TRP A 6 2.60 4.16 -16.41
C TRP A 6 2.03 3.13 -15.45
N GLU A 7 1.07 2.31 -15.89
CA GLU A 7 0.50 1.23 -15.07
C GLU A 7 1.56 0.18 -14.68
N SER A 8 2.61 0.01 -15.48
CA SER A 8 3.73 -0.88 -15.14
C SER A 8 4.57 -0.44 -13.92
N LEU A 9 4.35 0.79 -13.42
CA LEU A 9 4.99 1.30 -12.19
C LEU A 9 4.36 0.78 -10.90
N CYS A 10 3.24 0.06 -11.00
CA CYS A 10 2.72 -0.67 -9.86
C CYS A 10 3.60 -1.89 -9.58
N ASP A 11 4.34 -1.88 -8.47
CA ASP A 11 5.02 -3.08 -7.98
C ASP A 11 4.02 -4.12 -7.44
N GLY A 12 2.82 -3.65 -7.08
CA GLY A 12 1.77 -4.42 -6.48
C GLY A 12 2.14 -4.93 -5.09
N CYS A 13 2.70 -4.04 -4.29
CA CYS A 13 2.81 -4.22 -2.85
C CYS A 13 1.43 -4.24 -2.14
N GLY A 14 0.38 -3.65 -2.73
CA GLY A 14 -0.96 -3.59 -2.16
C GLY A 14 -1.19 -2.48 -1.09
N ARG A 15 -0.14 -1.73 -0.69
CA ARG A 15 -0.24 -0.70 0.37
C ARG A 15 -1.15 0.48 0.00
N CYS A 16 -1.29 0.81 -1.28
CA CYS A 16 -2.24 1.83 -1.73
C CYS A 16 -3.70 1.38 -1.57
N CYS A 17 -3.96 0.07 -1.58
CA CYS A 17 -5.29 -0.53 -1.43
C CYS A 17 -5.74 -0.70 0.02
N LEU A 18 -4.93 -0.26 1.00
CA LEU A 18 -5.36 -0.20 2.40
C LEU A 18 -6.18 1.07 2.65
N ASN A 19 -7.19 0.97 3.49
CA ASN A 19 -7.94 2.14 3.95
C ASN A 19 -7.05 3.06 4.79
N LYS A 20 -7.32 4.35 4.67
CA LYS A 20 -6.62 5.40 5.40
C LYS A 20 -7.68 6.30 6.02
N LEU A 21 -7.41 6.76 7.22
CA LEU A 21 -8.22 7.77 7.87
C LEU A 21 -7.52 9.13 7.69
N GLU A 22 -8.31 10.18 7.59
CA GLU A 22 -7.83 11.55 7.58
C GLU A 22 -8.30 12.23 8.85
N ASP A 23 -7.36 12.81 9.59
CA ASP A 23 -7.69 13.62 10.75
C ASP A 23 -8.37 14.92 10.30
N TRP A 24 -9.59 15.15 10.78
CA TRP A 24 -10.44 16.26 10.32
C TRP A 24 -9.92 17.66 10.69
N ASP A 25 -9.07 17.75 11.72
CA ASP A 25 -8.52 19.02 12.20
C ASP A 25 -7.19 19.38 11.52
N THR A 26 -6.36 18.37 11.22
CA THR A 26 -4.99 18.53 10.75
C THR A 26 -4.76 18.10 9.30
N GLY A 27 -5.64 17.26 8.74
CA GLY A 27 -5.44 16.58 7.46
C GLY A 27 -4.35 15.50 7.50
N GLU A 28 -3.92 15.07 8.69
CA GLU A 28 -2.96 14.00 8.84
C GLU A 28 -3.54 12.67 8.35
N ILE A 29 -2.75 11.91 7.60
CA ILE A 29 -3.12 10.59 7.09
C ILE A 29 -2.72 9.54 8.11
N ILE A 30 -3.71 8.86 8.67
CA ILE A 30 -3.55 7.76 9.60
C ILE A 30 -3.72 6.45 8.83
N TRP A 31 -2.72 5.59 8.93
CA TRP A 31 -2.65 4.33 8.20
C TRP A 31 -3.35 3.19 8.95
N THR A 32 -3.92 2.25 8.20
CA THR A 32 -4.54 1.03 8.73
C THR A 32 -3.99 -0.20 8.03
N HIS A 33 -4.25 -1.38 8.59
CA HIS A 33 -4.06 -2.66 7.90
C HIS A 33 -5.36 -3.20 7.28
N LEU A 34 -6.39 -2.36 7.11
CA LEU A 34 -7.65 -2.75 6.49
C LEU A 34 -7.55 -2.73 4.98
N ALA A 35 -7.66 -3.90 4.39
CA ALA A 35 -7.69 -4.08 2.95
C ALA A 35 -9.05 -3.67 2.38
N CYS A 36 -9.03 -2.90 1.29
CA CYS A 36 -10.17 -2.74 0.40
C CYS A 36 -10.78 -4.12 0.07
N LYS A 37 -12.11 -4.21 -0.02
CA LYS A 37 -12.83 -5.46 -0.32
C LYS A 37 -12.43 -6.15 -1.63
N LEU A 38 -11.79 -5.43 -2.55
CA LEU A 38 -11.27 -5.99 -3.80
C LEU A 38 -9.81 -6.42 -3.72
N LEU A 39 -9.10 -6.19 -2.62
CA LEU A 39 -7.71 -6.57 -2.48
C LEU A 39 -7.61 -8.04 -2.08
N ASP A 40 -6.99 -8.85 -2.95
CA ASP A 40 -6.63 -10.22 -2.61
C ASP A 40 -5.39 -10.22 -1.69
N GLY A 41 -5.55 -10.72 -0.47
CA GLY A 41 -4.52 -10.67 0.57
C GLY A 41 -3.32 -11.60 0.35
N GLU A 42 -3.44 -12.56 -0.58
CA GLU A 42 -2.33 -13.46 -0.95
C GLU A 42 -1.50 -12.85 -2.09
N SER A 43 -2.12 -12.52 -3.21
CA SER A 43 -1.44 -11.96 -4.39
C SER A 43 -1.13 -10.47 -4.29
N CYS A 44 -1.73 -9.76 -3.32
CA CYS A 44 -1.66 -8.29 -3.20
C CYS A 44 -2.14 -7.57 -4.48
N ARG A 45 -3.07 -8.17 -5.23
CA ARG A 45 -3.65 -7.59 -6.44
C ARG A 45 -5.13 -7.31 -6.25
N CYS A 46 -5.61 -6.31 -6.98
CA CYS A 46 -7.04 -6.04 -7.06
C CYS A 46 -7.73 -7.13 -7.88
N SER A 47 -8.71 -7.81 -7.30
CA SER A 47 -9.47 -8.90 -7.92
C SER A 47 -10.35 -8.44 -9.09
N ASN A 48 -10.68 -7.15 -9.14
CA ASN A 48 -11.47 -6.54 -10.22
C ASN A 48 -10.90 -5.19 -10.66
N TYR A 49 -9.61 -5.13 -11.02
CA TYR A 49 -8.95 -3.86 -11.31
C TYR A 49 -9.62 -3.04 -12.41
N VAL A 50 -10.10 -3.68 -13.49
CA VAL A 50 -10.68 -2.98 -14.65
C VAL A 50 -11.96 -2.24 -14.27
N ASP A 51 -12.87 -2.89 -13.53
CA ASP A 51 -14.18 -2.33 -13.18
C ASP A 51 -14.24 -1.88 -11.70
N ARG A 52 -13.08 -1.65 -11.07
CA ARG A 52 -12.96 -1.38 -9.63
C ARG A 52 -13.78 -0.18 -9.15
N PHE A 53 -13.90 0.86 -9.98
CA PHE A 53 -14.64 2.07 -9.63
C PHE A 53 -16.16 1.84 -9.56
N GLU A 54 -16.68 0.81 -10.22
CA GLU A 54 -18.10 0.43 -10.10
C GLU A 54 -18.37 -0.22 -8.74
N SER A 55 -17.39 -0.96 -8.22
CA SER A 55 -17.51 -1.71 -6.96
C SER A 55 -17.07 -0.89 -5.74
N VAL A 56 -16.06 -0.01 -5.91
CA VAL A 56 -15.43 0.82 -4.88
C VAL A 56 -15.37 2.26 -5.41
N PRO A 57 -16.43 3.06 -5.23
CA PRO A 57 -16.48 4.43 -5.74
C PRO A 57 -15.36 5.35 -5.22
N ASP A 58 -14.86 5.07 -4.01
CA ASP A 58 -13.78 5.83 -3.36
C ASP A 58 -12.38 5.38 -3.82
N CYS A 59 -12.29 4.36 -4.69
CA CYS A 59 -11.01 3.98 -5.28
C CYS A 59 -10.48 5.14 -6.15
N VAL A 60 -9.17 5.39 -6.08
CA VAL A 60 -8.54 6.51 -6.76
C VAL A 60 -7.71 6.01 -7.94
N ALA A 61 -7.89 6.63 -9.11
CA ALA A 61 -7.01 6.42 -10.25
C ALA A 61 -5.65 7.05 -9.96
N LEU A 62 -4.57 6.26 -10.03
CA LEU A 62 -3.21 6.75 -9.79
C LEU A 62 -2.59 7.35 -11.05
N ASP A 63 -3.29 8.20 -11.79
CA ASP A 63 -2.74 8.87 -12.97
C ASP A 63 -1.67 9.94 -12.58
N PRO A 64 -0.83 10.41 -13.53
CA PRO A 64 0.25 11.34 -13.21
C PRO A 64 -0.22 12.64 -12.53
N ALA A 65 -1.39 13.17 -12.86
CA ALA A 65 -1.90 14.38 -12.22
C ALA A 65 -2.32 14.10 -10.78
N THR A 66 -3.07 13.02 -10.57
CA THR A 66 -3.55 12.60 -9.26
C THR A 66 -2.40 12.27 -8.31
N VAL A 67 -1.40 11.53 -8.78
CA VAL A 67 -0.21 11.15 -7.98
C VAL A 67 0.58 12.37 -7.49
N ARG A 68 0.58 13.47 -8.23
CA ARG A 68 1.24 14.72 -7.80
C ARG A 68 0.45 15.51 -6.76
N SER A 69 -0.84 15.23 -6.59
CA SER A 69 -1.71 15.96 -5.66
C SER A 69 -2.00 15.21 -4.37
N ILE A 70 -1.91 13.88 -4.36
CA ILE A 70 -2.27 13.08 -3.17
C ILE A 70 -1.09 12.93 -2.19
N PRO A 71 -1.31 13.10 -0.88
CA PRO A 71 -0.24 13.00 0.13
C PRO A 71 -0.01 11.57 0.66
N TRP A 72 -0.92 10.64 0.37
CA TRP A 72 -1.04 9.36 1.08
C TRP A 72 -0.44 8.15 0.37
N LEU A 73 0.35 8.34 -0.70
CA LEU A 73 1.04 7.22 -1.33
C LEU A 73 2.20 6.72 -0.47
N PRO A 74 2.37 5.39 -0.35
CA PRO A 74 3.50 4.80 0.36
C PRO A 74 4.85 5.36 -0.13
N PRO A 75 5.85 5.58 0.73
CA PRO A 75 7.13 6.16 0.33
C PRO A 75 7.87 5.38 -0.76
N SER A 76 7.66 4.07 -0.84
CA SER A 76 8.25 3.19 -1.85
C SER A 76 7.39 2.98 -3.10
N CYS A 77 6.20 3.60 -3.20
CA CYS A 77 5.29 3.42 -4.32
C CYS A 77 5.95 3.82 -5.64
N GLY A 78 5.97 2.93 -6.64
CA GLY A 78 6.63 3.19 -7.93
C GLY A 78 6.09 4.43 -8.66
N TYR A 79 4.77 4.66 -8.62
CA TYR A 79 4.17 5.89 -9.15
C TYR A 79 4.72 7.15 -8.49
N ARG A 80 4.84 7.14 -7.16
CA ARG A 80 5.37 8.26 -6.37
C ARG A 80 6.84 8.50 -6.70
N LEU A 81 7.66 7.45 -6.68
CA LEU A 81 9.09 7.55 -6.96
C LEU A 81 9.34 8.18 -8.34
N VAL A 82 8.67 7.69 -9.39
CA VAL A 82 8.82 8.24 -10.74
C VAL A 82 8.30 9.68 -10.83
N ALA A 83 7.19 10.01 -10.16
CA ALA A 83 6.68 11.39 -10.13
C ALA A 83 7.64 12.37 -9.42
N GLU A 84 8.38 11.89 -8.43
CA GLU A 84 9.43 12.62 -7.71
C GLU A 84 10.79 12.62 -8.45
N GLY A 85 10.91 11.93 -9.59
CA GLY A 85 12.17 11.80 -10.33
C GLY A 85 13.21 10.89 -9.64
N ARG A 86 12.75 9.97 -8.80
CA ARG A 86 13.56 8.97 -8.09
C ARG A 86 13.54 7.63 -8.84
N ASP A 87 14.59 6.85 -8.65
CA ASP A 87 14.69 5.50 -9.20
C ASP A 87 13.72 4.53 -8.50
N LEU A 88 13.28 3.52 -9.25
CA LEU A 88 12.53 2.39 -8.70
C LEU A 88 13.44 1.55 -7.78
N ARG A 89 12.83 0.94 -6.76
CA ARG A 89 13.56 0.11 -5.78
C ARG A 89 14.00 -1.21 -6.39
N TRP A 90 15.01 -1.85 -5.80
CA TRP A 90 15.62 -3.06 -6.37
C TRP A 90 14.64 -4.24 -6.50
N TRP A 91 13.63 -4.31 -5.63
CA TRP A 91 12.56 -5.33 -5.66
C TRP A 91 11.46 -5.03 -6.67
N HIS A 92 11.48 -3.85 -7.31
CA HIS A 92 10.44 -3.51 -8.26
C HIS A 92 10.52 -4.45 -9.48
N PRO A 93 9.41 -4.99 -10.00
CA PRO A 93 9.44 -5.98 -11.09
C PRO A 93 10.16 -5.52 -12.37
N LEU A 94 10.07 -4.23 -12.70
CA LEU A 94 10.83 -3.63 -13.81
C LEU A 94 12.35 -3.62 -13.61
N ILE A 95 12.83 -3.75 -12.36
CA ILE A 95 14.25 -3.80 -11.99
C ILE A 95 14.70 -5.24 -11.76
N SER A 96 13.94 -6.00 -10.98
CA SER A 96 14.28 -7.38 -10.60
C SER A 96 13.95 -8.42 -11.68
N GLY A 97 12.97 -8.14 -12.54
CA GLY A 97 12.41 -9.09 -13.49
C GLY A 97 11.48 -10.13 -12.86
N ASP A 98 11.21 -10.05 -11.55
CA ASP A 98 10.44 -11.04 -10.80
C ASP A 98 9.46 -10.38 -9.81
N PRO A 99 8.14 -10.49 -10.00
CA PRO A 99 7.12 -9.97 -9.09
C PRO A 99 7.26 -10.46 -7.65
N GLU A 100 7.77 -11.68 -7.43
CA GLU A 100 7.91 -12.25 -6.09
C GLU A 100 8.90 -11.48 -5.22
N THR A 101 9.82 -10.73 -5.84
CA THR A 101 10.79 -9.92 -5.08
C THR A 101 10.15 -8.85 -4.21
N VAL A 102 8.93 -8.41 -4.52
CA VAL A 102 8.14 -7.48 -3.69
C VAL A 102 7.74 -8.14 -2.37
N HIS A 103 7.32 -9.41 -2.41
CA HIS A 103 7.00 -10.20 -1.23
C HIS A 103 8.26 -10.59 -0.45
N LEU A 104 9.31 -11.02 -1.16
CA LEU A 104 10.60 -11.38 -0.55
C LEU A 104 11.27 -10.20 0.14
N ALA A 105 11.08 -8.97 -0.37
CA ALA A 105 11.57 -7.76 0.27
C ALA A 105 10.78 -7.38 1.54
N GLY A 106 9.63 -8.02 1.81
CA GLY A 106 8.78 -7.74 2.95
C GLY A 106 8.03 -6.40 2.84
N VAL A 107 7.87 -5.86 1.63
CA VAL A 107 7.23 -4.55 1.42
C VAL A 107 5.76 -4.67 1.00
N SER A 108 5.32 -5.87 0.64
CA SER A 108 3.92 -6.16 0.31
C SER A 108 3.06 -6.33 1.54
N VAL A 109 1.75 -6.13 1.40
CA VAL A 109 0.76 -6.35 2.46
C VAL A 109 0.42 -7.83 2.71
N GLN A 110 1.09 -8.77 2.03
CA GLN A 110 0.76 -10.19 2.02
C GLN A 110 0.68 -10.78 3.43
N GLY A 111 -0.49 -11.31 3.80
CA GLY A 111 -0.71 -11.91 5.12
C GLY A 111 -0.69 -10.93 6.30
N GLN A 112 -0.72 -9.62 6.04
CA GLN A 112 -0.65 -8.57 7.07
C GLN A 112 -1.93 -7.72 7.15
N THR A 113 -3.02 -8.15 6.50
CA THR A 113 -4.25 -7.34 6.36
C THR A 113 -5.49 -8.08 6.81
N VAL A 114 -6.52 -7.29 7.12
CA VAL A 114 -7.89 -7.75 7.39
C VAL A 114 -8.81 -7.08 6.36
N SER A 115 -9.79 -7.79 5.81
CA SER A 115 -10.76 -7.19 4.86
C SER A 115 -11.63 -6.17 5.58
N GLU A 116 -11.94 -5.06 4.90
CA GLU A 116 -12.92 -4.07 5.38
C GLU A 116 -14.36 -4.60 5.41
N GLU A 117 -14.64 -5.72 4.73
CA GLU A 117 -16.01 -6.22 4.58
C GLU A 117 -16.67 -6.52 5.92
N GLY A 118 -17.81 -5.86 6.16
CA GLY A 118 -18.61 -6.05 7.38
C GLY A 118 -18.18 -5.15 8.55
N LEU A 119 -17.21 -4.26 8.35
CA LEU A 119 -16.86 -3.20 9.29
C LEU A 119 -17.60 -1.92 8.90
N GLU A 120 -18.05 -1.16 9.91
CA GLU A 120 -18.52 0.20 9.69
C GLU A 120 -17.30 1.16 9.69
N PRO A 121 -17.35 2.30 8.99
CA PRO A 121 -16.22 3.24 8.92
C PRO A 121 -15.72 3.71 10.30
N GLU A 122 -16.61 3.79 11.30
CA GLU A 122 -16.25 4.14 12.66
C GLU A 122 -15.35 3.09 13.33
N ASP A 123 -15.41 1.83 12.92
CA ASP A 123 -14.59 0.74 13.46
C ASP A 123 -13.17 0.74 12.87
N TYR A 124 -12.89 1.53 11.82
CA TYR A 124 -11.58 1.54 11.17
C TYR A 124 -10.46 2.03 12.09
N GLU A 125 -10.79 2.83 13.11
CA GLU A 125 -9.85 3.32 14.12
C GLU A 125 -9.29 2.21 15.02
N ASP A 126 -9.93 1.03 15.08
CA ASP A 126 -9.42 -0.13 15.81
C ASP A 126 -8.35 -0.92 15.02
N HIS A 127 -8.10 -0.54 13.76
CA HIS A 127 -7.23 -1.27 12.83
C HIS A 127 -6.00 -0.47 12.37
N LEU A 128 -5.55 0.50 13.17
CA LEU A 128 -4.39 1.34 12.84
C LEU A 128 -3.11 0.51 12.66
N ALA A 129 -2.27 0.94 11.74
CA ALA A 129 -0.96 0.34 11.50
C ALA A 129 -0.03 1.33 10.81
N ASP A 130 1.16 1.59 11.38
CA ASP A 130 2.09 2.60 10.86
C ASP A 130 2.94 2.11 9.68
N TRP A 131 3.29 0.81 9.67
CA TRP A 131 4.17 0.20 8.67
C TRP A 131 3.80 0.47 7.19
N PRO A 132 2.52 0.61 6.78
CA PRO A 132 2.19 0.95 5.39
C PRO A 132 2.57 2.38 5.00
N GLY A 133 2.87 3.26 5.97
CA GLY A 133 3.38 4.61 5.77
C GLY A 133 4.91 4.73 5.87
N GLU A 134 5.59 3.71 6.39
CA GLU A 134 7.04 3.74 6.62
C GLU A 134 7.84 3.47 5.33
N ASP A 135 8.98 4.14 5.13
CA ASP A 135 9.90 3.80 4.04
C ASP A 135 10.68 2.53 4.42
N PRO A 136 10.53 1.42 3.67
CA PRO A 136 11.26 0.19 3.97
C PRO A 136 12.77 0.31 3.80
N GLY A 137 13.29 1.40 3.22
CA GLY A 137 14.72 1.58 2.98
C GLY A 137 15.24 0.64 1.89
N ASP A 138 16.51 0.81 1.50
CA ASP A 138 17.11 0.00 0.42
C ASP A 138 17.60 -1.37 0.92
N GLY A 139 17.52 -1.62 2.23
CA GLY A 139 18.05 -2.81 2.89
C GLY A 139 16.96 -3.67 3.48
N TYR A 140 16.91 -4.93 3.07
CA TYR A 140 16.13 -5.96 3.75
C TYR A 140 16.66 -6.19 5.18
N ALA A 141 15.79 -6.01 6.17
CA ALA A 141 15.76 -6.84 7.35
C ALA A 141 14.33 -6.83 7.89
N GLY A 142 13.62 -7.95 7.75
CA GLY A 142 12.40 -8.18 8.51
C GLY A 142 12.68 -7.95 9.99
N ALA A 143 12.16 -6.85 10.52
CA ALA A 143 11.96 -6.69 11.95
C ALA A 143 10.48 -6.98 12.18
N LEU A 144 10.22 -8.23 12.59
CA LEU A 144 9.11 -8.51 13.47
C LEU A 144 9.26 -7.57 14.67
N SER A 145 8.55 -6.44 14.70
CA SER A 145 8.27 -5.72 15.94
C SER A 145 7.16 -6.45 16.68
N GLY A 146 7.44 -7.70 17.04
CA GLY A 146 6.75 -8.36 18.15
C GLY A 146 7.29 -7.76 19.43
N ASP A 147 6.58 -6.77 19.99
CA ASP A 147 6.82 -6.33 21.37
C ASP A 147 6.21 -7.37 22.34
N ASP A 148 6.82 -8.56 22.37
CA ASP A 148 6.59 -9.59 23.38
C ASP A 148 7.54 -9.36 24.57
N SER A 149 7.41 -8.20 25.21
CA SER A 149 8.10 -7.91 26.48
C SER A 149 7.17 -7.26 27.49
N LYS A 150 6.02 -7.91 27.73
CA LYS A 150 5.33 -7.89 29.03
C LYS A 150 4.88 -9.28 29.47
N ILE A 151 5.84 -10.18 29.71
CA ILE A 151 5.65 -11.33 30.59
C ILE A 151 6.86 -11.43 31.54
N GLY A 152 6.62 -11.12 32.82
CA GLY A 152 7.36 -11.73 33.93
C GLY A 152 8.49 -10.91 34.58
N LYS A 153 8.12 -10.03 35.52
CA LYS A 153 8.59 -10.12 36.91
C LYS A 153 7.67 -9.38 37.86
#